data_AF-A0A2E5EIS1-F1
#
_entry.id   AF-A0A2E5EIS1-F1
#
_cell.length_a   1.000
_cell.length_b   1.000
_cell.length_c   1.000
_cell.angle_alpha   90.00
_cell.angle_beta   90.00
_cell.angle_gamma   90.00
#
_symmetry.space_group_name_H-M   'P 1'
#
loop_
_entity.id
_entity.type
_entity.pdbx_description
1 polymer ?
#
loop_
_entity_poly.entity_id
_entity_poly.type
_entity_poly.pdbx_seq_one_letter_code
_entity_poly.pdbx_strand_id
1 'polypeptide(L)'
;MPAPEQADQVWTGGITYIPTNHGWLYLAVVIDRVQSRGISVSGCFILGFDSHTSDVFPMIDEFVRSSGLAEVQCRVLTPSR
;
A
#
# COMPACT_ATOMS: atom_id res chain seq x y z
N MET A 1 12.89 -2.70 12.43
CA MET A 1 13.26 -4.06 11.97
C MET A 1 14.78 -4.11 11.89
N PRO A 2 15.48 -5.00 12.62
CA PRO A 2 16.91 -5.22 12.40
C PRO A 2 17.13 -5.81 11.00
N ALA A 3 18.27 -5.50 10.37
CA ALA A 3 18.60 -5.99 9.05
C ALA A 3 18.88 -7.51 9.08
N PRO A 4 18.45 -8.28 8.07
CA PRO A 4 18.71 -9.73 8.01
C PRO A 4 20.21 -10.02 7.84
N GLU A 5 20.69 -11.06 8.53
CA GLU A 5 22.11 -11.47 8.60
C GLU A 5 22.62 -12.15 7.30
N GLN A 6 21.71 -12.58 6.41
CA GLN A 6 22.03 -13.23 5.13
C GLN A 6 21.30 -12.53 3.99
N ALA A 7 22.06 -12.21 2.93
CA ALA A 7 21.50 -11.75 1.66
C ALA A 7 20.46 -12.76 1.15
N ASP A 8 19.34 -12.26 0.64
CA ASP A 8 18.29 -12.99 -0.11
C ASP A 8 17.21 -13.78 0.67
N GLN A 9 16.97 -13.50 1.96
CA GLN A 9 15.87 -14.18 2.69
C GLN A 9 14.57 -13.37 2.87
N VAL A 10 14.50 -12.13 2.38
CA VAL A 10 13.31 -11.28 2.52
C VAL A 10 12.84 -10.81 1.16
N TRP A 11 11.74 -11.41 0.68
CA TRP A 11 11.08 -11.00 -0.55
C TRP A 11 10.13 -9.85 -0.22
N THR A 12 10.28 -8.71 -0.91
CA THR A 12 9.36 -7.58 -0.79
C THR A 12 8.67 -7.32 -2.13
N GLY A 13 7.34 -7.43 -2.16
CA GLY A 13 6.51 -7.06 -3.31
C GLY A 13 6.05 -5.61 -3.22
N GLY A 14 6.21 -4.84 -4.30
CA GLY A 14 5.67 -3.48 -4.40
C GLY A 14 4.27 -3.47 -5.01
N ILE A 15 3.34 -2.77 -4.38
CA ILE A 15 2.03 -2.47 -4.98
C ILE A 15 1.89 -0.96 -5.22
N THR A 16 1.26 -0.58 -6.32
CA THR A 16 0.83 0.81 -6.56
C THR A 16 -0.68 0.84 -6.62
N TYR A 17 -1.30 1.67 -5.80
CA TYR A 17 -2.75 1.77 -5.72
C TYR A 17 -3.23 3.22 -5.82
N ILE A 18 -4.32 3.39 -6.55
CA ILE A 18 -5.04 4.65 -6.68
C ILE A 18 -6.38 4.49 -5.94
N PRO A 19 -6.62 5.26 -4.87
CA PRO A 19 -7.88 5.24 -4.13
C PRO A 19 -9.13 5.45 -4.98
N THR A 20 -10.14 4.64 -4.72
CA THR A 20 -11.47 4.76 -5.34
C THR A 20 -12.56 4.57 -4.29
N ASN A 21 -13.79 5.01 -4.59
CA ASN A 21 -14.93 4.83 -3.68
C ASN A 21 -15.44 3.38 -3.58
N HIS A 22 -14.85 2.42 -4.29
CA HIS A 22 -15.30 1.02 -4.29
C HIS A 22 -14.68 0.15 -3.18
N GLY A 23 -13.81 0.73 -2.33
CA GLY A 23 -13.19 0.05 -1.20
C GLY A 23 -12.01 -0.87 -1.58
N TRP A 24 -11.50 -1.61 -0.59
CA TRP A 24 -10.16 -2.22 -0.63
C TRP A 24 -10.17 -3.74 -0.53
N LEU A 25 -11.34 -4.37 -0.47
CA LEU A 25 -11.46 -5.81 -0.20
C LEU A 25 -10.64 -6.66 -1.18
N TYR A 26 -10.68 -6.30 -2.47
CA TYR A 26 -9.86 -6.96 -3.47
C TYR A 26 -8.36 -6.81 -3.16
N LEU A 27 -7.91 -5.59 -2.88
CA LEU A 27 -6.50 -5.31 -2.60
C LEU A 27 -6.03 -6.01 -1.32
N ALA A 28 -6.86 -6.01 -0.28
CA ALA A 28 -6.60 -6.70 0.98
C ALA A 28 -6.41 -8.21 0.75
N VAL A 29 -7.28 -8.84 -0.04
CA VAL A 29 -7.17 -10.27 -0.39
C VAL A 29 -5.90 -10.56 -1.20
N VAL A 30 -5.50 -9.67 -2.12
CA VAL A 30 -4.26 -9.85 -2.88
C VAL A 30 -3.05 -9.75 -1.95
N ILE A 31 -3.00 -8.76 -1.07
CA ILE A 31 -1.90 -8.58 -0.11
C ILE A 31 -1.83 -9.79 0.83
N ASP A 32 -2.95 -10.21 1.40
CA ASP A 32 -3.02 -11.39 2.28
C ASP A 32 -2.48 -12.65 1.59
N ARG A 33 -2.86 -12.88 0.32
CA ARG A 33 -2.34 -14.01 -0.46
C ARG A 33 -0.84 -13.94 -0.74
N VAL A 34 -0.29 -12.76 -0.92
CA VAL A 34 1.16 -12.59 -1.12
C VAL A 34 1.89 -12.81 0.21
N GLN A 35 1.39 -12.22 1.29
CA GLN A 35 1.97 -12.32 2.64
C GLN A 35 1.93 -13.74 3.19
N SER A 36 0.87 -14.51 2.92
CA SER A 36 0.78 -15.93 3.30
C SER A 36 1.85 -16.83 2.66
N ARG A 37 2.57 -16.35 1.63
CA ARG A 37 3.72 -17.03 1.03
C ARG A 37 5.06 -16.59 1.63
N GLY A 38 5.06 -15.80 2.70
CA GLY A 38 6.26 -15.27 3.34
C GLY A 38 6.87 -14.06 2.63
N ILE A 39 6.10 -13.39 1.76
CA ILE A 39 6.55 -12.22 1.01
C ILE A 39 5.98 -10.97 1.69
N SER A 40 6.85 -10.09 2.19
CA SER A 40 6.41 -8.80 2.74
C SER A 40 5.92 -7.89 1.61
N VAL A 41 4.94 -7.04 1.88
CA VAL A 41 4.41 -6.11 0.87
C VAL A 41 4.63 -4.67 1.30
N SER A 42 5.15 -3.86 0.39
CA SER A 42 5.25 -2.41 0.54
C SER A 42 4.25 -1.72 -0.37
N GLY A 43 3.50 -0.76 0.17
CA GLY A 43 2.42 -0.07 -0.52
C GLY A 43 2.78 1.34 -0.94
N CYS A 44 2.58 1.66 -2.21
CA CYS A 44 2.62 3.02 -2.74
C CYS A 44 1.20 3.51 -3.08
N PHE A 45 0.75 4.57 -2.42
CA PHE A 45 -0.55 5.19 -2.66
C PHE A 45 -0.36 6.48 -3.45
N ILE A 46 -1.05 6.60 -4.58
CA ILE A 46 -1.05 7.83 -5.37
C ILE A 46 -2.26 8.68 -4.95
N LEU A 47 -2.02 9.94 -4.61
CA LEU A 47 -3.01 10.92 -4.15
C LEU A 47 -3.07 12.12 -5.10
N GLY A 48 -4.14 12.91 -4.99
CA GLY A 48 -4.33 14.11 -5.83
C GLY A 48 -4.93 13.85 -7.22
N PHE A 49 -5.68 12.75 -7.40
CA PHE A 49 -6.53 12.58 -8.57
C PHE A 49 -7.78 13.46 -8.41
N ASP A 50 -8.33 14.01 -9.49
CA ASP A 50 -9.50 14.92 -9.44
C ASP A 50 -10.74 14.28 -8.78
N SER A 51 -10.81 12.94 -8.80
CA SER A 51 -11.87 12.17 -8.14
C SER A 51 -11.68 11.97 -6.63
N HIS A 52 -10.54 12.38 -6.05
CA HIS A 52 -10.29 12.22 -4.62
C HIS A 52 -10.94 13.34 -3.80
N THR A 53 -11.71 12.95 -2.79
CA THR A 53 -12.21 13.86 -1.74
C THR A 53 -11.34 13.74 -0.48
N SER A 54 -11.66 14.52 0.56
CA SER A 54 -10.98 14.43 1.85
C SER A 54 -11.16 13.08 2.56
N ASP A 55 -12.14 12.28 2.14
CA ASP A 55 -12.40 10.93 2.67
C ASP A 55 -11.29 9.93 2.33
N VAL A 56 -10.41 10.26 1.38
CA VAL A 56 -9.31 9.38 0.98
C VAL A 56 -8.31 9.13 2.12
N PHE A 57 -8.09 10.11 2.99
CA PHE A 57 -7.13 10.02 4.08
C PHE A 57 -7.55 9.02 5.18
N PRO A 58 -8.76 9.14 5.78
CA PRO A 58 -9.21 8.16 6.78
C PRO A 58 -9.33 6.76 6.16
N MET A 59 -9.70 6.69 4.89
CA MET A 59 -9.79 5.44 4.16
C MET A 59 -8.43 4.73 4.00
N ILE A 60 -7.36 5.49 3.72
CA ILE A 60 -5.99 4.95 3.66
C ILE A 60 -5.49 4.58 5.07
N ASP A 61 -5.78 5.37 6.10
CA ASP A 61 -5.38 5.04 7.48
C ASP A 61 -6.00 3.71 7.94
N GLU A 62 -7.29 3.50 7.70
CA GLU A 62 -7.98 2.23 7.99
C GLU A 62 -7.36 1.06 7.23
N PHE A 63 -7.05 1.27 5.94
CA PHE A 63 -6.42 0.25 5.12
C PHE A 63 -5.03 -0.13 5.63
N VAL A 64 -4.16 0.86 5.88
CA VAL A 64 -2.78 0.65 6.35
C VAL A 64 -2.76 -0.11 7.68
N ARG A 65 -3.69 0.21 8.59
CA ARG A 65 -3.83 -0.48 9.88
C ARG A 65 -4.25 -1.94 9.73
N SER A 66 -5.06 -2.26 8.72
CA SER A 66 -5.59 -3.61 8.52
C SER A 66 -4.70 -4.50 7.63
N SER A 67 -3.87 -3.91 6.76
CA SER A 67 -3.15 -4.66 5.73
C SER A 67 -1.81 -5.26 6.16
N GLY A 68 -1.20 -4.76 7.25
CA GLY A 68 0.10 -5.25 7.74
C GLY A 68 1.29 -4.95 6.81
N LEU A 69 1.21 -3.87 6.04
CA LEU A 69 2.26 -3.48 5.09
C LEU A 69 3.59 -3.22 5.82
N ALA A 70 4.68 -3.70 5.23
CA ALA A 70 6.02 -3.52 5.78
C ALA A 70 6.50 -2.06 5.68
N GLU A 71 6.10 -1.37 4.61
CA GLU A 71 6.36 0.04 4.38
C GLU A 71 5.18 0.66 3.62
N VAL A 72 4.90 1.94 3.90
CA VAL A 72 3.86 2.72 3.22
C VAL A 72 4.47 4.02 2.69
N GLN A 73 4.28 4.27 1.39
CA GLN A 73 4.64 5.52 0.73
C GLN A 73 3.38 6.18 0.16
N CYS A 74 3.25 7.49 0.34
CA CYS A 74 2.21 8.29 -0.29
C CYS A 74 2.86 9.25 -1.29
N ARG A 75 2.47 9.16 -2.57
CA ARG A 75 2.91 10.07 -3.63
C ARG A 75 1.77 10.99 -4.03
N VAL A 76 1.97 12.29 -3.88
CA VAL A 76 1.00 13.30 -4.29
C VAL A 76 1.30 13.74 -5.71
N LEU A 77 0.31 13.64 -6.60
CA LEU A 77 0.40 14.20 -7.94
C LEU A 77 0.50 15.73 -7.84
N THR A 78 1.57 16.28 -8.38
CA THR A 78 1.71 17.73 -8.52
C THR A 78 1.20 18.10 -9.91
N PRO A 79 0.34 19.12 -10.05
CA PRO A 79 -0.13 19.55 -11.35
C PRO A 79 1.05 19.92 -12.25
N SER A 80 1.11 19.37 -13.45
CA SER A 80 2.02 19.84 -14.50
C SER A 80 1.55 21.24 -14.90
N ARG A 81 2.38 22.24 -14.64
CA ARG A 81 2.12 23.63 -15.05
C ARG A 81 2.03 23.75 -16.57
#